data_AF-A0A2T0KMI2-F1
#
_entry.id   AF-A0A2T0KMI2-F1
#
_cell.length_a   1.000
_cell.length_b   1.000
_cell.length_c   1.000
_cell.angle_alpha   90.00
_cell.angle_beta   90.00
_cell.angle_gamma   90.00
#
_symmetry.space_group_name_H-M   'P 1'
#
loop_
_entity.id
_entity.type
_entity.pdbx_description
1 polymer ?
#
loop_
_entity_poly.entity_id
_entity_poly.type
_entity_poly.pdbx_seq_one_letter_code
_entity_poly.pdbx_strand_id
1 'polypeptide(L)'
;MTERFFPENRPPRRWELGTLALVLTAVVACVFDTMTAVNAVFVRQYLLDGDTLPAVVRWCLANDKGIDLLGFLAILGYLLGFVAWRTRTVDHVRGRVPNPAKAIWHWTIPVWLVMLLVPFGVQEFASLEVSSPGYAVRIQELDIALHGLRGAAVLVLLLAVWVLRRRVHRAYAITDGVTWTPVMRPPGMP
;
A
#
# COMPACT_ATOMS: atom_id res chain seq x y z
N MET A 1 3.45 -35.03 31.06
CA MET A 1 3.68 -35.10 29.60
C MET A 1 3.84 -33.68 29.09
N THR A 2 5.08 -33.24 28.92
CA THR A 2 5.41 -31.96 28.32
C THR A 2 5.35 -32.16 26.80
N GLU A 3 4.28 -31.67 26.17
CA GLU A 3 4.24 -31.55 24.72
C GLU A 3 5.45 -30.69 24.30
N ARG A 4 6.43 -31.33 23.66
CA ARG A 4 7.47 -30.61 22.94
C ARG A 4 6.75 -29.90 21.80
N PHE A 5 6.41 -28.63 22.02
CA PHE A 5 6.09 -27.71 20.95
C PHE A 5 7.32 -27.63 20.06
N PHE A 6 7.34 -28.44 19.00
CA PHE A 6 8.23 -28.16 17.87
C PHE A 6 7.85 -26.76 17.39
N PRO A 7 8.78 -25.79 17.38
CA PRO A 7 8.49 -24.49 16.84
C PRO A 7 8.00 -24.71 15.41
N GLU A 8 6.83 -24.18 15.07
CA GLU A 8 6.36 -24.26 13.69
C GLU A 8 7.34 -23.43 12.84
N ASN A 9 8.11 -24.06 11.94
CA ASN A 9 9.13 -23.41 11.08
C ASN A 9 8.53 -22.44 10.03
N ARG A 10 7.25 -22.12 10.14
CA ARG A 10 6.50 -21.27 9.22
C ARG A 10 5.67 -20.26 10.01
N PRO A 11 5.47 -19.05 9.46
CA PRO A 11 4.44 -18.16 9.97
C PRO A 11 3.07 -18.86 9.95
N PRO A 12 2.20 -18.60 10.93
CA PRO A 12 0.90 -19.25 10.96
C PRO A 12 0.01 -18.74 9.82
N ARG A 13 -0.79 -19.65 9.27
CA ARG A 13 -1.66 -19.41 8.11
C ARG A 13 -2.57 -18.18 8.25
N ARG A 14 -3.05 -17.90 9.47
CA ARG A 14 -3.91 -16.72 9.73
C ARG A 14 -3.19 -15.40 9.40
N TRP A 15 -1.89 -15.31 9.67
CA TRP A 15 -1.09 -14.13 9.31
C TRP A 15 -0.87 -14.03 7.81
N GLU A 16 -0.65 -15.16 7.12
CA GLU A 16 -0.53 -15.19 5.66
C GLU A 16 -1.83 -14.76 4.97
N LEU A 17 -2.98 -15.24 5.44
CA LEU A 17 -4.29 -14.82 4.95
C LEU A 17 -4.53 -13.33 5.18
N GLY A 18 -4.14 -12.79 6.33
CA GLY A 18 -4.21 -11.35 6.59
C GLY A 18 -3.31 -10.53 5.65
N THR A 19 -2.13 -11.06 5.30
CA THR A 19 -1.22 -10.44 4.34
C THR A 19 -1.82 -10.46 2.93
N LEU A 20 -2.42 -11.57 2.52
CA LEU A 20 -3.09 -11.70 1.23
C LEU A 20 -4.30 -10.75 1.14
N ALA A 21 -5.12 -10.69 2.18
CA ALA A 21 -6.26 -9.78 2.24
C ALA A 21 -5.82 -8.32 2.08
N LEU A 22 -4.75 -7.90 2.77
CA LEU A 22 -4.18 -6.56 2.62
C LEU A 22 -3.74 -6.28 1.17
N VAL A 23 -3.02 -7.21 0.55
CA VAL A 23 -2.58 -7.08 -0.85
C VAL A 23 -3.77 -6.98 -1.79
N LEU A 24 -4.79 -7.81 -1.62
CA LEU A 24 -6.00 -7.77 -2.44
C LEU A 24 -6.74 -6.44 -2.29
N THR A 25 -6.91 -5.93 -1.08
CA THR A 25 -7.56 -4.62 -0.86
C THR A 25 -6.76 -3.48 -1.51
N ALA A 26 -5.43 -3.53 -1.44
CA ALA A 26 -4.57 -2.54 -2.10
C ALA A 26 -4.68 -2.62 -3.63
N VAL A 27 -4.77 -3.82 -4.21
CA VAL A 27 -5.01 -4.01 -5.65
C VAL A 27 -6.38 -3.47 -6.06
N VAL A 28 -7.43 -3.74 -5.28
CA VAL A 28 -8.78 -3.20 -5.55
C VAL A 28 -8.76 -1.67 -5.53
N ALA A 29 -8.10 -1.04 -4.57
CA ALA A 29 -7.94 0.42 -4.55
C ALA A 29 -7.19 0.92 -5.80
N CYS A 30 -6.12 0.24 -6.21
CA CYS A 30 -5.39 0.56 -7.44
C CYS A 30 -6.25 0.45 -8.70
N VAL A 31 -7.16 -0.53 -8.77
CA VAL A 31 -8.11 -0.66 -9.88
C VAL A 31 -9.02 0.55 -9.94
N PHE A 32 -9.59 0.99 -8.81
CA PHE A 32 -10.42 2.20 -8.78
C PHE A 32 -9.63 3.45 -9.20
N ASP A 33 -8.43 3.67 -8.65
CA ASP A 33 -7.59 4.81 -9.04
C ASP A 33 -7.23 4.78 -10.54
N THR A 34 -6.95 3.60 -11.10
CA THR A 34 -6.65 3.44 -12.52
C THR A 34 -7.87 3.73 -13.38
N MET A 35 -9.06 3.26 -12.97
CA MET A 35 -10.30 3.56 -13.66
C MET A 35 -10.57 5.06 -13.70
N THR A 36 -10.42 5.76 -12.56
CA THR A 36 -10.62 7.22 -12.50
C THR A 36 -9.58 7.96 -13.34
N ALA A 37 -8.30 7.57 -13.30
CA ALA A 37 -7.26 8.14 -14.16
C ALA A 37 -7.57 7.98 -15.65
N VAL A 38 -8.00 6.79 -16.06
CA VAL A 38 -8.38 6.51 -17.45
C VAL A 38 -9.60 7.35 -17.87
N ASN A 39 -10.60 7.47 -17.00
CA ASN A 39 -11.75 8.34 -17.26
C ASN A 39 -11.30 9.80 -17.47
N ALA A 40 -10.41 10.31 -16.63
CA ALA A 40 -9.87 11.66 -16.74
C ALA A 40 -9.13 11.88 -18.07
N VAL A 41 -8.36 10.89 -18.54
CA VAL A 41 -7.71 10.94 -19.87
C VAL A 41 -8.75 11.06 -20.99
N PHE A 42 -9.78 10.22 -20.99
CA PHE A 42 -10.83 10.26 -22.02
C PHE A 42 -11.67 11.54 -21.97
N VAL A 43 -12.00 12.03 -20.78
CA VAL A 43 -12.71 13.31 -20.59
C VAL A 43 -11.86 14.46 -21.10
N ARG A 44 -10.56 14.47 -20.80
CA ARG A 44 -9.64 15.48 -21.34
C ARG A 44 -9.62 15.45 -22.87
N GLN A 45 -9.49 14.27 -23.47
CA GLN A 45 -9.50 14.13 -24.93
C GLN A 45 -10.82 14.63 -25.54
N TYR A 46 -11.95 14.27 -24.92
CA TYR A 46 -13.28 14.78 -25.30
C TYR A 46 -13.35 16.32 -25.26
N LEU A 47 -12.81 16.95 -24.22
CA LEU A 47 -12.81 18.40 -24.07
C LEU A 47 -11.91 19.12 -25.09
N LEU A 48 -10.85 18.47 -25.58
CA LEU A 48 -9.92 19.04 -26.54
C LEU A 48 -10.38 18.83 -28.00
N ASP A 49 -10.80 17.61 -28.32
CA ASP A 49 -11.01 17.19 -29.70
C ASP A 49 -12.50 17.14 -30.09
N GLY A 50 -13.41 17.15 -29.10
CA GLY A 50 -14.86 17.07 -29.33
C GLY A 50 -15.36 15.69 -29.79
N ASP A 51 -14.52 14.66 -29.68
CA ASP A 51 -14.83 13.27 -30.06
C ASP A 51 -15.97 12.68 -29.22
N THR A 52 -16.43 11.46 -29.52
CA THR A 52 -17.45 10.79 -28.68
C THR A 52 -16.82 9.99 -27.54
N LEU A 53 -17.33 10.15 -26.31
CA LEU A 53 -16.88 9.36 -25.16
C LEU A 53 -17.25 7.88 -25.31
N PRO A 54 -16.34 6.92 -25.03
CA PRO A 54 -16.67 5.50 -24.99
C PRO A 54 -17.82 5.18 -24.01
N ALA A 55 -18.62 4.15 -24.29
CA ALA A 55 -19.76 3.78 -23.47
C ALA A 55 -19.39 3.49 -22.00
N VAL A 56 -18.23 2.86 -21.78
CA VAL A 56 -17.70 2.59 -20.44
C VAL A 56 -17.38 3.88 -19.68
N VAL A 57 -16.79 4.89 -20.33
CA VAL A 57 -16.47 6.18 -19.71
C VAL A 57 -17.75 6.94 -19.34
N ARG A 58 -18.76 6.90 -20.22
CA ARG A 58 -20.08 7.49 -19.92
C ARG A 58 -20.75 6.83 -18.72
N TRP A 59 -20.68 5.50 -18.62
CA TRP A 59 -21.18 4.79 -17.45
C TRP A 59 -20.43 5.18 -16.17
N CYS A 60 -19.11 5.31 -16.24
CA CYS A 60 -18.31 5.76 -15.11
C CYS A 60 -18.71 7.17 -14.67
N LEU A 61 -18.83 8.12 -15.60
CA LEU A 61 -19.25 9.50 -15.29
C LEU A 61 -20.65 9.56 -14.68
N ALA A 62 -21.57 8.71 -15.14
CA ALA A 62 -22.90 8.61 -14.54
C ALA A 62 -22.88 8.07 -13.10
N ASN A 63 -21.83 7.35 -12.71
CA ASN A 63 -21.67 6.72 -11.40
C ASN A 63 -20.46 7.27 -10.62
N ASP A 64 -19.95 8.44 -11.01
CA ASP A 64 -18.66 8.99 -10.57
C ASP A 64 -18.54 9.03 -9.04
N LYS A 65 -19.55 9.61 -8.37
CA LYS A 65 -19.63 9.67 -6.90
C LYS A 65 -19.59 8.30 -6.22
N GLY A 66 -20.18 7.28 -6.85
CA GLY A 66 -20.19 5.92 -6.32
C GLY A 66 -18.82 5.26 -6.47
N ILE A 67 -18.17 5.46 -7.62
CA ILE A 67 -16.82 4.96 -7.90
C ILE A 67 -15.81 5.63 -6.95
N ASP A 68 -15.90 6.94 -6.78
CA ASP A 68 -15.06 7.70 -5.85
C ASP A 68 -15.23 7.25 -4.41
N LEU A 69 -16.48 7.06 -3.96
CA LEU A 69 -16.75 6.55 -2.61
C LEU A 69 -16.17 5.14 -2.41
N LEU A 70 -16.33 4.24 -3.38
CA LEU A 70 -15.78 2.89 -3.31
C LEU A 70 -14.25 2.90 -3.34
N GLY A 71 -13.65 3.74 -4.17
CA GLY A 71 -12.20 3.95 -4.22
C GLY A 71 -11.67 4.48 -2.88
N PHE A 72 -12.33 5.47 -2.30
CA PHE A 72 -11.99 6.02 -0.99
C PHE A 72 -12.11 4.97 0.13
N LEU A 73 -13.20 4.20 0.15
CA LEU A 73 -13.38 3.10 1.12
C LEU A 73 -12.32 2.01 0.95
N ALA A 74 -11.93 1.69 -0.28
CA ALA A 74 -10.84 0.75 -0.54
C ALA A 74 -9.50 1.29 -0.01
N ILE A 75 -9.23 2.59 -0.21
CA ILE A 75 -8.04 3.27 0.33
C ILE A 75 -8.00 3.21 1.86
N LEU A 76 -9.09 3.61 2.52
CA LEU A 76 -9.21 3.50 3.97
C LEU A 76 -9.06 2.06 4.45
N GLY A 77 -9.67 1.11 3.72
CA GLY A 77 -9.60 -0.31 4.01
C GLY A 77 -8.18 -0.85 4.04
N TYR A 78 -7.35 -0.55 3.03
CA TYR A 78 -5.97 -1.02 3.05
C TYR A 78 -5.06 -0.18 3.97
N LEU A 79 -5.36 1.10 4.22
CA LEU A 79 -4.64 1.93 5.19
C LEU A 79 -4.81 1.36 6.62
N LEU A 80 -6.06 1.18 7.05
CA LEU A 80 -6.38 0.57 8.35
C LEU A 80 -5.92 -0.88 8.41
N GLY A 81 -6.11 -1.62 7.32
CA GLY A 81 -5.63 -2.98 7.14
C GLY A 81 -4.11 -3.08 7.34
N PHE A 82 -3.34 -2.13 6.79
CA PHE A 82 -1.89 -2.08 6.95
C PHE A 82 -1.48 -1.83 8.39
N VAL A 83 -2.13 -0.87 9.08
CA VAL A 83 -1.86 -0.59 10.51
C VAL A 83 -2.15 -1.83 11.36
N ALA A 84 -3.32 -2.44 11.19
CA ALA A 84 -3.70 -3.65 11.92
C ALA A 84 -2.77 -4.83 11.61
N TRP A 85 -2.42 -5.03 10.33
CA TRP A 85 -1.47 -6.05 9.88
C TRP A 85 -0.09 -5.84 10.49
N ARG A 86 0.40 -4.59 10.52
CA ARG A 86 1.70 -4.24 11.07
C ARG A 86 1.76 -4.52 12.57
N THR A 87 0.75 -4.11 13.34
CA THR A 87 0.66 -4.38 14.78
C THR A 87 0.69 -5.89 15.05
N ARG A 88 -0.16 -6.66 14.36
CA ARG A 88 -0.17 -8.13 14.48
C ARG A 88 1.17 -8.76 14.11
N THR A 89 1.85 -8.21 13.11
CA THR A 89 3.17 -8.69 12.68
C THR A 89 4.22 -8.44 13.76
N VAL A 90 4.21 -7.28 14.43
CA VAL A 90 5.08 -7.00 15.60
C VAL A 90 4.86 -8.05 16.68
N ASP A 91 3.61 -8.28 17.06
CA ASP A 91 3.27 -9.21 18.14
C ASP A 91 3.72 -10.63 17.79
N HIS A 92 3.61 -11.02 16.52
CA HIS A 92 4.05 -12.32 16.02
C HIS A 92 5.55 -12.57 16.11
N VAL A 93 6.35 -11.51 15.97
CA VAL A 93 7.81 -11.61 15.99
C VAL A 93 8.41 -11.22 17.34
N ARG A 94 7.59 -10.79 18.31
CA ARG A 94 8.03 -10.31 19.63
C ARG A 94 8.88 -11.31 20.42
N GLY A 95 8.66 -12.61 20.25
CA GLY A 95 9.45 -13.67 20.89
C GLY A 95 10.58 -14.26 20.03
N ARG A 96 10.77 -13.79 18.79
CA ARG A 96 11.70 -14.40 17.81
C ARG A 96 12.85 -13.49 17.40
N VAL A 97 12.74 -12.18 17.63
CA VAL A 97 13.78 -11.20 17.29
C VAL A 97 14.04 -10.26 18.46
N PRO A 98 15.32 -9.88 18.72
CA PRO A 98 15.67 -9.00 19.84
C PRO A 98 15.01 -7.62 19.80
N ASN A 99 14.75 -7.09 18.59
CA ASN A 99 14.06 -5.81 18.40
C ASN A 99 12.96 -5.92 17.32
N PRO A 100 11.74 -6.32 17.72
CA PRO A 100 10.59 -6.52 16.83
C PRO A 100 10.23 -5.27 16.02
N ALA A 101 10.21 -4.11 16.69
CA ALA A 101 9.81 -2.85 16.08
C ALA A 101 10.80 -2.39 15.01
N LYS A 102 12.11 -2.58 15.23
CA LYS A 102 13.14 -2.28 14.23
C LYS A 102 13.13 -3.27 13.07
N ALA A 103 12.88 -4.56 13.35
CA ALA A 103 12.83 -5.61 12.32
C ALA A 103 11.73 -5.35 11.27
N ILE A 104 10.59 -4.83 11.72
CA ILE A 104 9.44 -4.51 10.86
C ILE A 104 9.41 -3.06 10.34
N TRP A 105 10.45 -2.27 10.61
CA TRP A 105 10.57 -0.93 10.07
C TRP A 105 11.15 -0.97 8.65
N HIS A 106 10.57 -0.18 7.75
CA HIS A 106 11.05 -0.01 6.38
C HIS A 106 10.78 1.43 5.91
N TRP A 107 11.76 2.05 5.26
CA TRP A 107 11.68 3.45 4.79
C TRP A 107 10.57 3.67 3.74
N THR A 108 10.14 2.61 3.06
CA THR A 108 9.03 2.68 2.09
C THR A 108 7.69 3.00 2.76
N ILE A 109 7.54 2.76 4.07
CA ILE A 109 6.30 3.04 4.80
C ILE A 109 6.00 4.55 4.83
N PRO A 110 6.90 5.43 5.33
CA PRO A 110 6.65 6.87 5.28
C PRO A 110 6.56 7.38 3.84
N VAL A 111 7.33 6.85 2.89
CA VAL A 111 7.23 7.23 1.47
C VAL A 111 5.85 6.90 0.90
N TRP A 112 5.34 5.70 1.14
CA TRP A 112 3.98 5.30 0.75
C TRP A 112 2.92 6.23 1.37
N LEU A 113 3.02 6.53 2.67
CA LEU A 113 2.06 7.42 3.33
C LEU A 113 2.06 8.82 2.71
N VAL A 114 3.24 9.39 2.43
CA VAL A 114 3.34 10.69 1.77
C VAL A 114 2.74 10.64 0.37
N MET A 115 3.10 9.65 -0.45
CA MET A 115 2.55 9.49 -1.81
C MET A 115 1.04 9.26 -1.81
N LEU A 116 0.50 8.65 -0.76
CA LEU A 116 -0.94 8.44 -0.61
C LEU A 116 -1.67 9.72 -0.18
N LEU A 117 -1.12 10.49 0.77
CA LEU A 117 -1.80 11.63 1.38
C LEU A 117 -1.66 12.93 0.59
N VAL A 118 -0.53 13.14 -0.08
CA VAL A 118 -0.28 14.35 -0.88
C VAL A 118 -1.38 14.58 -1.94
N PRO A 119 -1.83 13.56 -2.70
CA PRO A 119 -2.94 13.72 -3.63
C PRO A 119 -4.21 14.30 -3.02
N PHE A 120 -4.60 13.88 -1.82
CA PHE A 120 -5.79 14.42 -1.16
C PHE A 120 -5.61 15.89 -0.79
N GLY A 121 -4.44 16.24 -0.26
CA GLY A 121 -4.12 17.63 0.06
C GLY A 121 -4.14 18.52 -1.18
N VAL A 122 -3.46 18.11 -2.25
CA VAL A 122 -3.38 18.89 -3.49
C VAL A 122 -4.75 19.07 -4.14
N GLN A 123 -5.59 18.03 -4.15
CA GLN A 123 -6.93 18.10 -4.73
C GLN A 123 -7.85 19.07 -3.96
N GLU A 124 -7.78 19.04 -2.61
CA GLU A 124 -8.51 19.99 -1.76
C GLU A 124 -8.08 21.43 -2.05
N PHE A 125 -6.77 21.72 -2.10
CA PHE A 125 -6.26 23.05 -2.41
C PHE A 125 -6.65 23.52 -3.82
N ALA A 126 -6.52 22.63 -4.81
CA ALA A 126 -6.87 22.96 -6.19
C ALA A 126 -8.34 23.36 -6.30
N SER A 127 -9.25 22.65 -5.63
CA SER A 127 -10.70 22.90 -5.68
C SER A 127 -11.14 24.31 -5.23
N LEU A 128 -10.28 25.05 -4.52
CA LEU A 128 -10.56 26.39 -4.02
C LEU A 128 -10.32 27.50 -5.06
N GLU A 129 -9.64 27.21 -6.18
CA GLU A 129 -9.15 28.23 -7.14
C GLU A 129 -9.98 28.39 -8.43
N VAL A 130 -11.19 27.82 -8.50
CA VAL A 130 -11.98 27.74 -9.76
C VAL A 130 -12.44 29.12 -10.26
N SER A 131 -11.78 29.66 -11.30
CA SER A 131 -12.19 30.95 -11.90
C SER A 131 -11.97 31.13 -13.42
N SER A 132 -11.60 30.10 -14.22
CA SER A 132 -11.49 30.26 -15.68
C SER A 132 -11.82 29.01 -16.52
N PRO A 133 -12.20 29.11 -17.81
CA PRO A 133 -12.52 27.96 -18.66
C PRO A 133 -11.33 27.04 -19.01
N GLY A 134 -10.11 27.58 -19.14
CA GLY A 134 -8.89 26.77 -19.37
C GLY A 134 -8.47 25.92 -18.16
N TYR A 135 -9.13 26.14 -17.03
CA TYR A 135 -8.92 25.42 -15.79
C TYR A 135 -9.43 23.98 -15.84
N ALA A 136 -10.48 23.68 -16.62
CA ALA A 136 -11.04 22.34 -16.71
C ALA A 136 -10.02 21.32 -17.25
N VAL A 137 -9.29 21.67 -18.31
CA VAL A 137 -8.23 20.82 -18.88
C VAL A 137 -7.07 20.63 -17.89
N ARG A 138 -6.67 21.70 -17.19
CA ARG A 138 -5.61 21.64 -16.18
C ARG A 138 -5.98 20.79 -14.97
N ILE A 139 -7.23 20.86 -14.52
CA ILE A 139 -7.74 19.96 -13.49
C ILE A 139 -7.60 18.51 -13.92
N GLN A 140 -7.98 18.18 -15.15
CA GLN A 140 -7.89 16.80 -15.63
C GLN A 140 -6.43 16.31 -15.68
N GLU A 141 -5.49 17.16 -16.09
CA GLU A 141 -4.05 16.82 -16.05
C GLU A 141 -3.55 16.59 -14.63
N LEU A 142 -3.99 17.44 -13.69
CA LEU A 142 -3.68 17.29 -12.28
C LEU A 142 -4.27 15.98 -11.74
N ASP A 143 -5.55 15.68 -12.01
CA ASP A 143 -6.22 14.47 -11.55
C ASP A 143 -5.49 13.21 -12.05
N ILE A 144 -5.10 13.17 -13.34
CA ILE A 144 -4.32 12.07 -13.91
C ILE A 144 -3.00 11.90 -13.15
N ALA A 145 -2.29 12.99 -12.88
CA ALA A 145 -1.02 12.95 -12.14
C ALA A 145 -1.22 12.48 -10.69
N LEU A 146 -2.27 12.95 -10.02
CA LEU A 146 -2.60 12.59 -8.65
C LEU A 146 -3.01 11.12 -8.51
N HIS A 147 -3.84 10.61 -9.42
CA HIS A 147 -4.18 9.17 -9.45
C HIS A 147 -2.96 8.30 -9.82
N GLY A 148 -2.11 8.77 -10.75
CA GLY A 148 -0.84 8.11 -11.06
C GLY A 148 0.07 8.01 -9.83
N LEU A 149 0.14 9.08 -9.02
CA LEU A 149 0.89 9.09 -7.76
C LEU A 149 0.31 8.10 -6.74
N ARG A 150 -1.02 7.99 -6.61
CA ARG A 150 -1.68 6.99 -5.76
C ARG A 150 -1.41 5.56 -6.24
N GLY A 151 -1.47 5.31 -7.54
CA GLY A 151 -1.10 4.02 -8.13
C GLY A 151 0.35 3.65 -7.82
N ALA A 152 1.28 4.60 -7.94
CA ALA A 152 2.66 4.41 -7.53
C ALA A 152 2.79 4.15 -6.01
N ALA A 153 1.99 4.80 -5.17
CA ALA A 153 1.94 4.55 -3.73
C ALA A 153 1.58 3.08 -3.43
N VAL A 154 0.62 2.48 -4.16
CA VAL A 154 0.28 1.06 -4.02
C VAL A 154 1.49 0.17 -4.33
N LEU A 155 2.26 0.46 -5.37
CA LEU A 155 3.47 -0.31 -5.68
C LEU A 155 4.51 -0.23 -4.55
N VAL A 156 4.71 0.95 -3.97
CA VAL A 156 5.61 1.14 -2.81
C VAL A 156 5.11 0.35 -1.60
N LEU A 157 3.80 0.31 -1.35
CA LEU A 157 3.20 -0.50 -0.29
C LEU A 157 3.41 -1.99 -0.54
N LEU A 158 3.14 -2.49 -1.74
CA LEU A 158 3.34 -3.90 -2.09
C LEU A 158 4.80 -4.33 -1.91
N LEU A 159 5.75 -3.47 -2.30
CA LEU A 159 7.17 -3.68 -2.05
C LEU A 159 7.48 -3.74 -0.55
N ALA A 160 6.91 -2.81 0.25
CA ALA A 160 7.06 -2.81 1.70
C ALA A 160 6.57 -4.12 2.32
N VAL A 161 5.34 -4.53 1.99
CA VAL A 161 4.71 -5.75 2.49
C VAL A 161 5.51 -6.98 2.07
N TRP A 162 6.00 -7.04 0.84
CA TRP A 162 6.82 -8.14 0.35
C TRP A 162 8.15 -8.28 1.11
N VAL A 163 8.88 -7.17 1.30
CA VAL A 163 10.15 -7.16 2.04
C VAL A 163 9.92 -7.57 3.49
N LEU A 164 8.89 -7.00 4.14
CA LEU A 164 8.54 -7.33 5.51
C LEU A 164 8.11 -8.79 5.65
N ARG A 165 7.30 -9.30 4.72
CA ARG A 165 6.91 -10.72 4.67
C ARG A 165 8.15 -11.61 4.61
N ARG A 166 9.11 -11.32 3.73
CA ARG A 166 10.36 -12.08 3.64
C ARG A 166 11.16 -12.04 4.95
N ARG A 167 11.22 -10.89 5.63
CA ARG A 167 11.88 -10.77 6.95
C ARG A 167 11.22 -11.63 8.01
N VAL A 168 9.89 -11.67 8.04
CA VAL A 168 9.13 -12.54 8.96
C VAL A 168 9.43 -14.00 8.68
N HIS A 169 9.33 -14.46 7.43
CA HIS A 169 9.67 -15.86 7.08
C HIS A 169 11.11 -16.23 7.48
N ARG A 170 12.08 -15.32 7.28
CA ARG A 170 13.47 -15.56 7.72
C ARG A 170 13.60 -15.67 9.24
N ALA A 171 12.86 -14.87 10.01
CA ALA A 171 12.88 -14.96 11.47
C ALA A 171 12.37 -16.32 11.96
N TYR A 172 11.35 -16.89 11.29
CA TYR A 172 10.88 -18.25 11.60
C TYR A 172 11.91 -19.31 11.20
N ALA A 173 12.55 -19.19 10.04
CA ALA A 173 13.56 -20.15 9.59
C ALA A 173 14.84 -20.19 10.46
N ILE A 174 15.30 -19.04 10.97
CA ILE A 174 16.51 -18.94 11.82
C ILE A 174 16.27 -19.55 13.21
N THR A 175 15.01 -19.62 13.67
CA THR A 175 14.67 -20.17 14.98
C THR A 175 14.92 -21.69 15.08
N ASP A 176 14.96 -22.41 13.95
CA ASP A 176 15.06 -23.89 13.94
C ASP A 176 16.41 -24.46 13.46
N GLY A 177 17.38 -23.62 13.10
CA GLY A 177 18.63 -24.08 12.51
C GLY A 177 19.85 -23.33 13.02
N VAL A 178 20.56 -23.94 13.97
CA VAL A 178 22.02 -23.78 14.16
C VAL A 178 22.49 -22.39 14.67
N THR A 179 22.90 -22.40 15.94
CA THR A 179 23.92 -21.55 16.58
C THR A 179 23.90 -20.06 16.26
N TRP A 180 23.51 -19.26 17.25
CA TRP A 180 24.40 -18.16 17.63
C TRP A 180 25.75 -18.81 17.93
N THR A 181 26.66 -18.90 16.95
CA THR A 181 28.07 -18.80 17.32
C THR A 181 28.16 -17.39 17.86
N PRO A 182 28.36 -17.20 19.18
CA PRO A 182 28.78 -15.89 19.64
C PRO A 182 29.97 -15.54 18.77
N VAL A 183 29.96 -14.37 18.15
CA VAL A 183 31.17 -13.81 17.54
C VAL A 183 32.22 -13.96 18.61
N MET A 184 33.12 -14.93 18.45
CA MET A 184 34.19 -15.14 19.40
C MET A 184 34.92 -13.81 19.42
N ARG A 185 34.88 -13.14 20.57
CA ARG A 185 35.82 -12.07 20.86
C ARG A 185 37.18 -12.66 20.48
N PRO A 186 37.93 -12.06 19.55
CA PRO A 186 39.24 -12.60 19.22
C PRO A 186 40.03 -12.72 20.53
N PRO A 187 40.59 -13.91 20.83
CA PRO A 187 41.39 -14.09 22.03
C PRO A 187 42.63 -13.20 21.88
N GLY A 188 42.69 -12.14 22.69
CA GLY A 188 43.86 -11.25 22.75
C GLY A 188 43.68 -9.84 22.21
N MET A 189 42.56 -9.16 22.48
CA MET A 189 42.64 -7.71 22.64
C MET A 189 42.91 -7.40 24.12
N PRO A 190 44.01 -6.68 24.45
CA PRO A 190 44.31 -6.23 25.81
C PRO A 190 43.26 -5.24 26.33
#